data_AF-A0A3P6CHT4-F1
#
_entry.id   AF-A0A3P6CHT4-F1
#
_cell.length_a   1.000
_cell.length_b   1.000
_cell.length_c   1.000
_cell.angle_alpha   90.00
_cell.angle_beta   90.00
_cell.angle_gamma   90.00
#
_symmetry.space_group_name_H-M   'P 1'
#
loop_
_entity.id
_entity.type
_entity.pdbx_description
1 polymer ?
#
loop_
_entity_poly.entity_id
_entity_poly.type
_entity_poly.pdbx_seq_one_letter_code
_entity_poly.pdbx_strand_id
1 'polypeptide(L)'
;MFQVKTGSKMCMNASCGSTSTVEWKKGWPLRSGALADLCFRCGSAYETSLFCETFHLDQSGWRECYLCNKRLHCGCIASKLVVEFMDYGGVGCSTCTNCHQPNLGKIGENPGLFSRLPNEQATY
;
A
#
# COMPACT_ATOMS: atom_id res chain seq x y z
N MET A 1 -32.89 4.01 25.99
CA MET A 1 -31.87 3.31 25.19
C MET A 1 -32.09 3.68 23.73
N PHE A 2 -31.39 4.69 23.22
CA PHE A 2 -31.58 5.12 21.83
C PHE A 2 -30.84 4.15 20.92
N GLN A 3 -31.57 3.29 20.22
CA GLN A 3 -31.02 2.58 19.08
C GLN A 3 -30.75 3.60 17.97
N VAL A 4 -29.49 3.98 17.82
CA VAL A 4 -29.04 4.61 16.58
C VAL A 4 -29.18 3.55 15.49
N LYS A 5 -30.12 3.72 14.57
CA LYS A 5 -30.18 2.95 13.33
C LYS A 5 -28.95 3.35 12.51
N THR A 6 -27.83 2.67 12.75
CA THR A 6 -26.73 2.61 11.80
C THR A 6 -27.31 2.01 10.52
N GLY A 7 -27.10 2.66 9.38
CA GLY A 7 -27.39 2.05 8.08
C GLY A 7 -26.80 0.64 8.02
N SER A 8 -27.47 -0.28 7.33
CA SER A 8 -27.02 -1.68 7.25
C SER A 8 -25.58 -1.72 6.71
N LYS A 9 -24.62 -2.00 7.59
CA LYS A 9 -23.22 -2.16 7.20
C LYS A 9 -23.08 -3.44 6.37
N MET A 10 -22.23 -3.38 5.36
CA MET A 10 -21.87 -4.51 4.52
C MET A 10 -20.36 -4.61 4.45
N CYS A 11 -19.83 -5.83 4.55
CA CYS A 11 -18.41 -6.10 4.38
C CYS A 11 -17.97 -5.69 2.98
N MET A 12 -17.04 -4.74 2.89
CA MET A 12 -16.54 -4.19 1.63
C MET A 12 -15.51 -5.08 0.93
N ASN A 13 -15.23 -6.27 1.44
CA ASN A 13 -14.63 -7.33 0.65
C ASN A 13 -15.68 -7.90 -0.31
N ALA A 14 -15.50 -7.68 -1.62
CA ALA A 14 -16.46 -8.05 -2.66
C ALA A 14 -16.80 -9.54 -2.71
N SER A 15 -15.86 -10.43 -2.34
CA SER A 15 -16.12 -11.88 -2.28
C SER A 15 -16.83 -12.31 -0.99
N CYS A 16 -16.98 -11.41 -0.01
CA CYS A 16 -17.63 -11.69 1.26
C CYS A 16 -19.06 -11.13 1.33
N GLY A 17 -19.24 -9.81 1.16
CA GLY A 17 -20.56 -9.18 1.18
C GLY A 17 -21.41 -9.34 2.45
N SER A 18 -20.86 -9.88 3.55
CA SER A 18 -21.64 -10.15 4.78
C SER A 18 -22.22 -8.87 5.37
N THR A 19 -23.47 -8.92 5.80
CA THR A 19 -24.18 -7.85 6.53
C THR A 19 -24.28 -8.12 8.03
N SER A 20 -23.76 -9.27 8.49
CA SER A 20 -23.73 -9.67 9.90
C SER A 20 -22.35 -10.15 10.31
N THR A 21 -21.91 -9.77 11.51
CA THR A 21 -20.64 -10.19 12.08
C THR A 21 -20.62 -9.93 13.59
N VAL A 22 -19.78 -10.66 14.31
CA VAL A 22 -19.59 -10.49 15.76
C VAL A 22 -18.99 -9.13 16.12
N GLU A 23 -18.15 -8.58 15.23
CA GLU A 23 -17.50 -7.30 15.39
C GLU A 23 -17.17 -6.70 14.02
N TRP A 24 -17.48 -5.43 13.82
CA TRP A 24 -17.10 -4.69 12.62
C TRP A 24 -15.70 -4.10 12.79
N LYS A 25 -14.82 -4.41 11.85
CA LYS A 25 -13.44 -3.92 11.80
C LYS A 25 -13.27 -2.89 10.68
N LYS A 26 -12.21 -2.07 10.79
CA LYS A 26 -11.84 -1.10 9.76
C LYS A 26 -10.76 -1.67 8.84
N GLY A 27 -10.94 -1.42 7.54
CA GLY A 27 -10.03 -1.84 6.48
C GLY A 27 -9.23 -0.68 5.88
N TRP A 28 -8.94 -0.81 4.60
CA TRP A 28 -8.21 0.20 3.83
C TRP A 28 -8.96 1.53 3.70
N PRO A 29 -8.23 2.65 3.50
CA PRO A 29 -8.84 3.92 3.14
C PRO A 29 -9.53 3.82 1.78
N LEU A 30 -10.79 4.24 1.74
CA LEU A 30 -11.57 4.40 0.53
C LEU A 30 -11.15 5.68 -0.20
N ARG A 31 -11.56 5.81 -1.47
CA ARG A 31 -11.35 7.05 -2.25
C ARG A 31 -12.01 8.28 -1.63
N SER A 32 -13.05 8.09 -0.82
CA SER A 32 -13.71 9.15 -0.06
C SER A 32 -12.92 9.60 1.19
N GLY A 33 -11.83 8.92 1.54
CA GLY A 33 -11.08 9.12 2.78
C GLY A 33 -11.63 8.36 3.99
N ALA A 34 -12.86 7.84 3.92
CA ALA A 34 -13.40 6.95 4.95
C ALA A 34 -12.67 5.59 4.96
N LEU A 35 -12.75 4.85 6.07
CA LEU A 35 -12.21 3.49 6.15
C LEU A 35 -13.26 2.46 5.75
N ALA A 36 -12.84 1.44 5.00
CA ALA A 36 -13.70 0.33 4.61
C ALA A 36 -14.28 -0.39 5.85
N ASP A 37 -15.56 -0.76 5.81
CA ASP A 37 -16.16 -1.62 6.83
C ASP A 37 -15.94 -3.09 6.45
N LEU A 38 -15.34 -3.87 7.34
CA LEU A 38 -15.06 -5.29 7.15
C LEU A 38 -15.70 -6.12 8.25
N CYS A 39 -16.21 -7.30 7.91
CA CYS A 39 -16.60 -8.29 8.91
C CYS A 39 -15.36 -8.77 9.69
N PHE A 40 -15.56 -9.35 10.88
CA PHE A 40 -14.47 -9.82 11.73
C PHE A 40 -13.41 -10.64 10.97
N ARG A 41 -13.81 -11.65 10.17
CA ARG A 41 -12.88 -12.47 9.39
C ARG A 41 -12.03 -11.67 8.40
N CYS A 42 -12.66 -10.77 7.65
CA CYS A 42 -11.97 -9.96 6.64
C CYS A 42 -11.07 -8.91 7.30
N GLY A 43 -11.55 -8.28 8.36
CA GLY A 43 -10.80 -7.30 9.13
C GLY A 43 -9.57 -7.88 9.79
N SER A 44 -9.67 -9.05 10.42
CA SER A 44 -8.51 -9.71 11.07
C SER A 44 -7.41 -10.09 10.07
N ALA A 45 -7.79 -10.51 8.85
CA ALA A 45 -6.82 -10.73 7.78
C ALA A 45 -6.17 -9.42 7.31
N TYR A 46 -6.92 -8.32 7.29
CA TYR A 46 -6.38 -6.99 6.95
C TYR A 46 -5.41 -6.46 8.01
N GLU A 47 -5.76 -6.55 9.29
CA GLU A 47 -4.90 -6.13 10.41
C GLU A 47 -3.56 -6.87 10.45
N THR A 48 -3.55 -8.14 10.03
CA THR A 48 -2.34 -8.96 9.96
C THR A 48 -1.59 -8.84 8.63
N SER A 49 -2.01 -7.93 7.73
CA SER A 49 -1.41 -7.75 6.40
C SER A 49 -1.40 -9.02 5.54
N LEU A 50 -2.45 -9.85 5.68
CA LEU A 50 -2.67 -11.10 4.95
C LEU A 50 -3.93 -11.05 4.05
N PHE A 51 -4.60 -9.90 3.96
CA PHE A 51 -5.89 -9.79 3.27
C PHE A 51 -5.81 -10.25 1.81
N CYS A 52 -4.85 -9.75 1.04
CA CYS A 52 -4.73 -10.09 -0.37
C CYS A 52 -4.26 -11.54 -0.57
N GLU A 53 -3.36 -12.02 0.28
CA GLU A 53 -2.90 -13.42 0.27
C GLU A 53 -4.05 -14.37 0.55
N THR A 54 -5.01 -13.95 1.39
CA THR A 54 -6.19 -14.75 1.75
C THR A 54 -7.29 -14.71 0.68
N PHE A 55 -7.55 -13.53 0.09
CA PHE A 55 -8.77 -13.31 -0.71
C PHE A 55 -8.52 -12.99 -2.19
N HIS A 56 -7.29 -12.69 -2.59
CA HIS A 56 -6.92 -12.23 -3.94
C HIS A 56 -5.79 -13.06 -4.57
N LEU A 57 -5.52 -14.28 -4.08
CA LEU A 57 -4.42 -15.11 -4.57
C LEU A 57 -4.46 -15.35 -6.09
N ASP A 58 -5.66 -15.53 -6.63
CA ASP A 58 -5.90 -15.81 -8.06
C ASP A 58 -6.03 -14.55 -8.93
N GLN A 59 -5.93 -13.35 -8.34
CA GLN A 59 -5.97 -12.10 -9.09
C GLN A 59 -4.62 -11.79 -9.74
N SER A 60 -4.62 -11.04 -10.84
CA SER A 60 -3.40 -10.52 -11.46
C SER A 60 -2.75 -9.41 -10.62
N GLY A 61 -1.51 -9.02 -10.97
CA GLY A 61 -0.87 -7.84 -10.36
C GLY A 61 0.00 -8.14 -9.15
N TRP A 62 0.21 -9.41 -8.81
CA TRP A 62 1.21 -9.80 -7.83
C TRP A 62 2.63 -9.54 -8.33
N ARG A 63 3.44 -8.92 -7.48
CA ARG A 63 4.87 -8.73 -7.66
C ARG A 63 5.60 -9.15 -6.40
N GLU A 64 6.92 -9.25 -6.47
CA GLU A 64 7.75 -9.56 -5.31
C GLU A 64 8.44 -8.31 -4.79
N CYS A 65 8.54 -8.19 -3.47
CA CYS A 65 9.37 -7.18 -2.81
C CYS A 65 10.81 -7.32 -3.29
N TYR A 66 11.41 -6.22 -3.75
CA TYR A 66 12.76 -6.21 -4.32
C TYR A 66 13.85 -6.73 -3.35
N LEU A 67 13.61 -6.68 -2.03
CA LEU A 67 14.60 -7.05 -1.02
C LEU A 67 14.36 -8.43 -0.41
N CYS A 68 13.11 -8.75 -0.04
CA CYS A 68 12.78 -9.97 0.73
C CYS A 68 11.92 -10.97 -0.03
N ASN A 69 11.60 -10.70 -1.29
CA ASN A 69 10.72 -11.53 -2.15
C ASN A 69 9.31 -11.77 -1.58
N LYS A 70 8.87 -11.03 -0.55
CA LYS A 70 7.47 -11.08 -0.10
C LYS A 70 6.55 -10.75 -1.27
N ARG A 71 5.52 -11.56 -1.49
CA ARG A 71 4.50 -11.32 -2.52
C ARG A 71 3.65 -10.10 -2.14
N LEU A 72 3.50 -9.16 -3.06
CA LEU A 72 2.79 -7.89 -2.88
C LEU A 72 1.77 -7.73 -4.00
N HIS A 73 0.52 -7.48 -3.64
CA HIS A 73 -0.55 -7.34 -4.62
C HIS A 73 -0.68 -5.88 -5.09
N CYS A 74 -0.10 -5.58 -6.25
CA CYS A 74 -0.11 -4.25 -6.83
C CYS A 74 -1.45 -3.94 -7.51
N GLY A 75 -1.77 -2.66 -7.69
CA GLY A 75 -3.05 -2.25 -8.28
C GLY A 75 -4.28 -2.54 -7.40
N CYS A 76 -4.09 -2.99 -6.16
CA CYS A 76 -5.14 -3.30 -5.21
C CYS A 76 -5.20 -2.28 -4.07
N ILE A 77 -6.34 -1.63 -3.86
CA ILE A 77 -6.51 -0.63 -2.80
C ILE A 77 -6.30 -1.21 -1.39
N ALA A 78 -6.59 -2.49 -1.19
CA ALA A 78 -6.38 -3.19 0.06
C ALA A 78 -4.89 -3.33 0.43
N SER A 79 -3.98 -3.27 -0.54
CA SER A 79 -2.54 -3.34 -0.32
C SER A 79 -1.83 -1.99 -0.45
N LYS A 80 -2.56 -0.91 -0.73
CA LYS A 80 -1.98 0.41 -1.03
C LYS A 80 -1.00 0.92 0.04
N LEU A 81 -1.27 0.65 1.32
CA LEU A 81 -0.45 1.15 2.44
C LEU A 81 0.73 0.22 2.81
N VAL A 82 0.82 -0.96 2.21
CA VAL A 82 1.87 -1.95 2.52
C VAL A 82 2.83 -2.19 1.35
N VAL A 83 2.59 -1.51 0.22
CA VAL A 83 3.38 -1.55 -1.00
C VAL A 83 3.91 -0.16 -1.29
N GLU A 84 5.23 -0.04 -1.39
CA GLU A 84 5.92 1.16 -1.83
C GLU A 84 6.47 0.97 -3.24
N PHE A 85 6.44 2.03 -4.05
CA PHE A 85 7.06 2.05 -5.38
C PHE A 85 8.49 2.56 -5.28
N MET A 86 9.43 1.82 -5.88
CA MET A 86 10.84 2.17 -5.84
C MET A 86 11.20 3.07 -7.04
N ASP A 87 12.11 4.03 -6.83
CA ASP A 87 12.48 5.06 -7.84
C ASP A 87 13.00 4.47 -9.17
N TYR A 88 13.68 3.32 -9.11
CA TYR A 88 14.23 2.63 -10.29
C TYR A 88 13.33 1.48 -10.79
N GLY A 89 12.07 1.49 -10.38
CA GLY A 89 11.11 0.44 -10.68
C GLY A 89 11.16 -0.74 -9.70
N GLY A 90 10.11 -1.55 -9.74
CA GLY A 90 9.87 -2.59 -8.74
C GLY A 90 9.00 -2.09 -7.59
N VAL A 91 8.85 -2.93 -6.56
CA VAL A 91 8.06 -2.63 -5.37
C VAL A 91 8.77 -3.09 -4.11
N GLY A 92 8.57 -2.38 -3.01
CA GLY A 92 9.06 -2.76 -1.68
C GLY A 92 7.90 -2.99 -0.72
N CYS A 93 8.06 -3.91 0.22
CA CYS A 93 7.11 -4.01 1.33
C CYS A 93 7.46 -2.97 2.39
N SER A 94 6.45 -2.53 3.16
CA SER A 94 6.61 -1.49 4.18
C SER A 94 7.72 -1.77 5.20
N THR A 95 7.98 -3.04 5.54
CA THR A 95 9.08 -3.40 6.44
C THR A 95 10.44 -3.17 5.80
N CYS A 96 10.62 -3.48 4.52
CA CYS A 96 11.89 -3.30 3.82
C CYS A 96 12.13 -1.83 3.46
N THR A 97 11.10 -1.08 3.07
CA THR A 97 11.27 0.33 2.70
C THR A 97 11.50 1.24 3.89
N ASN A 98 10.90 0.94 5.05
CA ASN A 98 11.21 1.67 6.29
C ASN A 98 12.66 1.44 6.77
N CYS A 99 13.26 0.29 6.45
CA CYS A 99 14.68 0.04 6.69
C CYS A 99 15.60 0.68 5.63
N HIS A 100 15.05 0.95 4.45
CA HIS A 100 15.73 1.54 3.30
C HIS A 100 15.30 2.98 3.08
N GLN A 101 15.33 3.86 4.08
CA GLN A 101 15.78 5.22 3.73
C GLN A 101 17.22 5.02 3.24
N PRO A 102 17.47 4.98 1.91
CA PRO A 102 18.84 4.87 1.47
C PRO A 102 19.48 6.16 1.98
N ASN A 103 20.61 6.05 2.65
CA ASN A 103 21.50 7.19 2.79
C ASN A 103 22.00 7.57 1.37
N LEU A 104 21.11 8.10 0.51
CA LEU A 104 21.45 8.75 -0.75
C LEU A 104 22.28 10.02 -0.49
N GLY A 105 22.41 10.44 0.77
CA GLY A 105 23.38 11.44 1.24
C GLY A 105 24.76 10.89 1.67
N LYS A 106 25.10 9.62 1.40
CA LYS A 106 26.46 9.08 1.68
C LYS A 106 27.18 8.47 0.48
N ILE A 107 26.69 8.71 -0.74
CA ILE A 107 27.53 8.56 -1.93
C ILE A 107 28.26 9.90 -2.10
N GLY A 108 29.46 9.97 -1.54
CA GLY A 108 30.42 11.07 -1.52
C GLY A 108 29.99 12.41 -2.13
N GLU A 109 29.63 13.36 -1.29
CA GLU A 109 29.79 14.78 -1.63
C GLU A 109 31.29 15.05 -1.80
N ASN A 110 31.79 14.98 -3.02
CA ASN A 110 33.03 15.65 -3.38
C ASN A 110 32.63 17.07 -3.84
N PRO A 111 32.93 18.15 -3.08
CA PRO A 111 32.41 19.50 -3.36
C PRO A 111 32.92 20.14 -4.66
N GLY A 112 33.66 19.41 -5.51
CA GLY A 112 34.39 19.96 -6.64
C GLY A 112 33.74 19.82 -8.03
N LEU A 113 32.58 19.18 -8.19
CA LEU A 113 32.02 18.88 -9.52
C LEU A 113 30.71 19.62 -9.85
N PHE A 114 30.52 20.82 -9.31
CA PHE A 114 29.49 21.76 -9.77
C PHE A 114 30.13 23.09 -10.18
N SER A 115 31.06 23.04 -11.13
CA SER A 115 31.56 24.24 -11.79
C SER A 115 32.18 23.87 -13.13
N ARG A 116 31.30 23.58 -14.10
CA ARG A 116 31.46 23.83 -15.55
C ARG A 116 30.35 23.12 -16.33
N LEU A 117 29.17 23.73 -16.40
CA LEU A 117 28.31 23.58 -17.57
C LEU A 117 28.55 24.83 -18.43
N PRO A 118 29.06 24.70 -19.68
CA PRO A 118 29.12 25.83 -20.59
C PRO A 118 27.71 26.25 -20.94
N ASN A 119 27.50 27.56 -20.90
CA ASN A 119 26.31 28.23 -21.33
C ASN A 119 26.24 28.12 -22.87
N GLU A 120 25.55 27.12 -23.42
CA GLU A 120 25.22 27.12 -24.85
C GLU A 120 23.82 27.69 -25.03
N GLN A 121 23.83 28.91 -25.58
CA GLN A 121 22.69 29.69 -26.00
C GLN A 121 21.87 28.90 -27.03
N ALA A 122 20.58 28.76 -26.76
CA ALA A 122 19.62 28.41 -27.80
C ALA A 122 19.70 29.47 -28.90
N THR A 123 20.02 29.04 -30.11
CA THR A 123 19.87 29.82 -31.33
C THR A 123 19.03 29.04 -32.33
N TYR A 124 17.82 29.59 -32.53
CA TYR A 124 16.78 29.37 -33.56
C TYR A 124 16.22 27.95 -33.75
#